data_AF-A0ABD3LNC6-F1
#
_entry.id   AF-A0ABD3LNC6-F1
#
_cell.length_a   1.000
_cell.length_b   1.000
_cell.length_c   1.000
_cell.angle_alpha   90.00
_cell.angle_beta   90.00
_cell.angle_gamma   90.00
#
_symmetry.space_group_name_H-M   'P 1'
#
loop_
_entity.id
_entity.type
_entity.pdbx_description
1 polymer ?
#
loop_
_entity_poly.entity_id
_entity_poly.type
_entity_poly.pdbx_seq_one_letter_code
_entity_poly.pdbx_strand_id
1 'polypeptide(L)'
;MADAKSGAADAPAAAAGEPKGGGGSDAARISEVRAWLASQFEAAGKEVPDFEYNSRSVAHLHNLAAVSQAKTQAATIVASDFRQKAAEYRSQAARIREILESAGLAQESLASNIVASAQALANVANLLNIRDTELSSFLVAMGDISLRKSSVEEKRAKVEKDSKVLLDYTRKAIARLTYLKRTLTQLEDDVSPCEAQVENWRTNLAVMASKERQYTQQYANYKTALNRVGYTPEISHNVLVEMAEHRKELEKKTKPILDTLRSYQDLPPDKALAALAIEDKKRQYAAAEKYLEDVLHSALSTSE
;
A
#
# COMPACT_ATOMS: atom_id res chain seq x y z
N MET A 1 20.03 55.23 14.75
CA MET A 1 21.43 55.52 14.34
C MET A 1 21.66 54.72 13.08
N ALA A 2 21.32 55.29 11.91
CA ALA A 2 22.22 56.15 11.12
C ALA A 2 23.25 55.25 10.41
N ASP A 3 23.39 55.17 9.09
CA ASP A 3 23.03 56.08 8.01
C ASP A 3 22.81 55.34 6.69
N ALA A 4 22.07 56.00 5.80
CA ALA A 4 21.90 55.64 4.41
C ALA A 4 22.88 56.44 3.52
N LYS A 5 23.15 55.87 2.34
CA LYS A 5 23.41 56.53 1.04
C LYS A 5 24.74 57.25 0.78
N SER A 6 25.43 56.76 -0.25
CA SER A 6 26.02 57.52 -1.37
C SER A 6 26.33 56.49 -2.47
N GLY A 7 26.05 56.61 -3.75
CA GLY A 7 25.78 57.77 -4.61
C GLY A 7 26.49 57.51 -5.95
N ALA A 8 25.69 57.22 -7.00
CA ALA A 8 25.84 57.57 -8.42
C ALA A 8 27.22 57.40 -9.12
N ALA A 9 27.36 56.52 -10.13
CA ALA A 9 27.01 56.70 -11.56
C ALA A 9 28.28 56.98 -12.40
N ASP A 10 28.63 56.09 -13.34
CA ASP A 10 28.56 56.32 -14.80
C ASP A 10 29.21 55.13 -15.57
N ALA A 11 28.70 54.85 -16.77
CA ALA A 11 29.08 53.72 -17.64
C ALA A 11 30.39 54.03 -18.45
N PRO A 12 31.02 53.11 -19.22
CA PRO A 12 30.38 52.34 -20.29
C PRO A 12 30.80 50.87 -20.44
N ALA A 13 29.97 50.14 -21.18
CA ALA A 13 30.27 48.81 -21.71
C ALA A 13 31.44 48.85 -22.71
N ALA A 14 32.38 47.92 -22.57
CA ALA A 14 33.33 47.56 -23.61
C ALA A 14 33.57 46.04 -23.60
N ALA A 15 33.62 45.50 -24.80
CA ALA A 15 33.56 44.11 -25.21
C ALA A 15 34.67 43.19 -24.67
N ALA A 16 34.27 41.93 -24.51
CA ALA A 16 34.97 40.70 -24.91
C ALA A 16 36.51 40.64 -24.82
N GLY A 17 36.97 39.81 -23.90
CA GLY A 17 38.29 39.19 -23.93
C GLY A 17 38.25 37.86 -23.18
N GLU A 18 37.99 36.77 -23.90
CA GLU A 18 38.15 35.41 -23.39
C GLU A 18 39.60 35.19 -22.91
N PRO A 19 39.84 34.52 -21.76
CA PRO A 19 41.19 34.14 -21.38
C PRO A 19 41.63 32.92 -22.22
N LYS A 20 42.26 33.18 -23.37
CA LYS A 20 43.09 32.20 -24.06
C LYS A 20 44.41 32.05 -23.29
N GLY A 21 44.56 30.96 -22.53
CA GLY A 21 45.82 30.67 -21.85
C GLY A 21 45.80 29.54 -20.81
N GLY A 22 45.26 28.35 -21.14
CA GLY A 22 45.21 27.20 -20.21
C GLY A 22 46.20 26.05 -20.49
N GLY A 23 46.79 25.97 -21.69
CA GLY A 23 47.51 24.77 -22.12
C GLY A 23 48.87 24.51 -21.44
N GLY A 24 49.58 25.57 -21.03
CA GLY A 24 50.90 25.44 -20.40
C GLY A 24 50.88 24.91 -18.97
N SER A 25 49.85 25.25 -18.20
CA SER A 25 49.71 24.83 -16.79
C SER A 25 49.35 23.35 -16.66
N ASP A 26 48.58 22.80 -17.61
CA ASP A 26 48.13 21.42 -17.53
C ASP A 26 49.25 20.44 -17.94
N ALA A 27 50.11 20.80 -18.90
CA ALA A 27 51.28 19.99 -19.26
C ALA A 27 52.28 19.84 -18.09
N ALA A 28 52.54 20.94 -17.37
CA ALA A 28 53.39 20.92 -16.18
C ALA A 28 52.79 20.05 -15.07
N ARG A 29 51.49 20.23 -14.76
CA ARG A 29 50.76 19.40 -13.77
C ARG A 29 50.75 17.92 -14.14
N ILE A 30 50.58 17.58 -15.42
CA ILE A 30 50.65 16.20 -15.92
C ILE A 30 52.03 15.60 -15.64
N SER A 31 53.11 16.34 -15.89
CA SER A 31 54.47 15.85 -15.65
C SER A 31 54.76 15.62 -14.16
N GLU A 32 54.31 16.52 -13.28
CA GLU A 32 54.43 16.38 -11.83
C GLU A 32 53.64 15.18 -11.30
N VAL A 33 52.40 15.01 -11.77
CA VAL A 33 51.55 13.87 -11.42
C VAL A 33 52.17 12.55 -11.88
N ARG A 34 52.71 12.50 -13.10
CA ARG A 34 53.40 11.29 -13.63
C ARG A 34 54.62 10.92 -12.80
N ALA A 35 55.48 11.90 -12.49
CA ALA A 35 56.67 11.67 -11.67
C ALA A 35 56.31 11.22 -10.26
N TRP A 36 55.28 11.84 -9.66
CA TRP A 36 54.78 11.44 -8.34
C TRP A 36 54.19 10.02 -8.36
N LEU A 37 53.34 9.69 -9.34
CA LEU A 37 52.79 8.34 -9.47
C LEU A 37 53.88 7.29 -9.67
N ALA A 38 54.85 7.55 -10.55
CA ALA A 38 55.98 6.65 -10.75
C ALA A 38 56.72 6.37 -9.42
N SER A 39 57.05 7.42 -8.66
CA SER A 39 57.71 7.29 -7.35
C SER A 39 56.88 6.48 -6.34
N GLN A 40 55.56 6.70 -6.27
CA GLN A 40 54.71 5.99 -5.30
C GLN A 40 54.49 4.51 -5.67
N PHE A 41 54.33 4.22 -6.96
CA PHE A 41 54.12 2.86 -7.44
C PHE A 41 55.42 2.04 -7.44
N GLU A 42 56.56 2.66 -7.76
CA GLU A 42 57.89 2.06 -7.61
C GLU A 42 58.18 1.68 -6.16
N ALA A 43 57.87 2.58 -5.20
CA ALA A 43 58.00 2.28 -3.77
C ALA A 43 57.13 1.10 -3.32
N ALA A 44 56.04 0.79 -4.04
CA ALA A 44 55.15 -0.34 -3.80
C ALA A 44 55.49 -1.57 -4.66
N GLY A 45 56.54 -1.53 -5.49
CA GLY A 45 56.93 -2.60 -6.41
C GLY A 45 55.89 -2.86 -7.50
N LYS A 46 55.14 -1.84 -7.92
CA LYS A 46 54.07 -1.94 -8.93
C LYS A 46 54.32 -0.97 -10.09
N GLU A 47 53.78 -1.28 -11.25
CA GLU A 47 53.73 -0.36 -12.38
C GLU A 47 52.54 0.59 -12.25
N VAL A 48 52.67 1.80 -12.80
CA VAL A 48 51.58 2.80 -12.81
C VAL A 48 50.51 2.33 -13.81
N PRO A 49 49.26 2.12 -13.39
CA PRO A 49 48.18 1.72 -14.29
C PRO A 49 47.94 2.78 -15.37
N ASP A 50 47.57 2.34 -16.57
CA ASP A 50 47.16 3.26 -17.64
C ASP A 50 45.83 3.94 -17.28
N PHE A 51 45.79 5.27 -17.35
CA PHE A 51 44.57 6.06 -17.15
C PHE A 51 44.54 7.27 -18.08
N GLU A 52 43.34 7.78 -18.33
CA GLU A 52 43.13 8.95 -19.17
C GLU A 52 43.51 10.24 -18.45
N TYR A 53 44.46 10.99 -19.03
CA TYR A 53 44.88 12.31 -18.59
C TYR A 53 43.88 13.38 -19.06
N ASN A 54 42.70 13.40 -18.45
CA ASN A 54 41.74 14.49 -18.63
C ASN A 54 42.02 15.63 -17.63
N SER A 55 41.69 16.88 -17.98
CA SER A 55 42.04 18.05 -17.12
C SER A 55 41.47 17.93 -15.69
N ARG A 56 40.29 17.31 -15.54
CA ARG A 56 39.68 17.03 -14.23
C ARG A 56 40.46 15.97 -13.43
N SER A 57 40.92 14.90 -14.05
CA SER A 57 41.67 13.81 -13.41
C SER A 57 43.06 14.30 -13.03
N VAL A 58 43.72 15.06 -13.90
CA VAL A 58 45.00 15.72 -13.62
C VAL A 58 44.88 16.69 -12.45
N ALA A 59 43.84 17.54 -12.41
CA ALA A 59 43.63 18.45 -11.29
C ALA A 59 43.39 17.71 -9.96
N HIS A 60 42.62 16.61 -9.98
CA HIS A 60 42.42 15.77 -8.80
C HIS A 60 43.70 15.07 -8.34
N LEU A 61 44.46 14.49 -9.28
CA LEU A 61 45.71 13.80 -8.98
C LEU A 61 46.80 14.77 -8.53
N HIS A 62 46.85 15.98 -9.09
CA HIS A 62 47.77 17.03 -8.66
C HIS A 62 47.48 17.48 -7.22
N ASN A 63 46.21 17.72 -6.90
CA ASN A 63 45.79 18.00 -5.53
C ASN A 63 46.13 16.85 -4.57
N LEU A 64 45.90 15.60 -5.00
CA LEU A 64 46.25 14.42 -4.20
C LEU A 64 47.77 14.30 -4.01
N ALA A 65 48.56 14.55 -5.04
CA ALA A 65 50.01 14.55 -4.99
C ALA A 65 50.53 15.63 -4.03
N ALA A 66 50.03 16.86 -4.14
CA ALA A 66 50.39 17.96 -3.25
C ALA A 66 50.06 17.65 -1.79
N VAL A 67 48.86 17.12 -1.51
CA VAL A 67 48.46 16.73 -0.15
C VAL A 67 49.31 15.56 0.36
N SER A 68 49.60 14.58 -0.49
CA SER A 68 50.44 13.43 -0.13
C SER A 68 51.87 13.87 0.21
N GLN A 69 52.50 14.66 -0.66
CA GLN A 69 53.85 15.18 -0.46
C GLN A 69 53.95 16.05 0.79
N ALA A 70 52.98 16.96 1.01
CA ALA A 70 52.92 17.78 2.22
C ALA A 70 52.82 16.92 3.49
N LYS A 71 51.99 15.87 3.47
CA LYS A 71 51.88 14.92 4.59
C LYS A 71 53.17 14.13 4.81
N THR A 72 53.82 13.66 3.74
CA THR A 72 55.10 12.93 3.82
C THR A 72 56.23 13.81 4.37
N GLN A 73 56.28 15.08 3.96
CA GLN A 73 57.22 16.05 4.49
C GLN A 73 56.96 16.33 5.97
N ALA A 74 55.70 16.58 6.35
CA ALA A 74 55.33 16.78 7.75
C ALA A 74 55.68 15.55 8.61
N ALA A 75 55.39 14.34 8.12
CA ALA A 75 55.76 13.10 8.78
C ALA A 75 57.28 12.96 8.96
N THR A 76 58.06 13.34 7.95
CA THR A 76 59.52 13.32 8.00
C THR A 76 60.06 14.29 9.05
N ILE A 77 59.52 15.51 9.09
CA ILE A 77 59.89 16.53 10.09
C ILE A 77 59.58 16.01 11.50
N VAL A 78 58.37 15.51 11.74
CA VAL A 78 57.96 14.96 13.04
C VAL A 78 58.83 13.75 13.44
N ALA A 79 59.16 12.87 12.49
CA ALA A 79 60.05 11.74 12.76
C ALA A 79 61.47 12.20 13.13
N SER A 80 61.99 13.24 12.48
CA SER A 80 63.30 13.81 12.81
C SER A 80 63.32 14.46 14.20
N ASP A 81 62.28 15.23 14.54
CA ASP A 81 62.10 15.84 15.86
C ASP A 81 62.00 14.79 16.97
N PHE A 82 61.22 13.71 16.77
CA PHE A 82 61.16 12.62 17.74
C PHE A 82 62.49 11.89 17.91
N ARG A 83 63.25 11.70 16.84
CA ARG A 83 64.60 11.10 16.93
C ARG A 83 65.55 11.98 17.74
N GLN A 84 65.53 13.29 17.49
CA GLN A 84 66.34 14.25 18.25
C GLN A 84 65.95 14.25 19.72
N LYS A 85 64.65 14.41 20.04
CA LYS A 85 64.16 14.35 21.43
C LYS A 85 64.54 13.04 22.10
N ALA A 86 64.40 11.91 21.42
CA ALA A 86 64.81 10.61 21.97
C ALA A 86 66.32 10.55 22.26
N ALA A 87 67.17 11.15 21.42
CA ALA A 87 68.61 11.25 21.69
C ALA A 87 68.90 12.13 22.90
N GLU A 88 68.23 13.28 23.01
CA GLU A 88 68.33 14.19 24.16
C GLU A 88 67.90 13.50 25.46
N TYR A 89 66.74 12.84 25.48
CA TYR A 89 66.27 12.08 26.65
C TYR A 89 67.23 10.96 27.06
N ARG A 90 67.82 10.23 26.10
CA ARG A 90 68.83 9.21 26.40
C ARG A 90 70.09 9.81 27.01
N SER A 91 70.53 10.96 26.50
CA SER A 91 71.70 11.68 27.02
C SER A 91 71.47 12.19 28.45
N GLN A 92 70.28 12.73 28.73
CA GLN A 92 69.91 13.18 30.08
C GLN A 92 69.75 12.00 31.04
N ALA A 93 69.17 10.88 30.58
CA ALA A 93 69.09 9.67 31.39
C ALA A 93 70.48 9.12 31.76
N ALA A 94 71.44 9.15 30.83
CA ALA A 94 72.83 8.77 31.11
C ALA A 94 73.48 9.71 32.13
N ARG A 95 73.32 11.03 31.97
CA ARG A 95 73.81 12.04 32.92
C ARG A 95 73.21 11.86 34.33
N ILE A 96 71.90 11.64 34.43
CA ILE A 96 71.23 11.42 35.74
C ILE A 96 71.77 10.15 36.39
N ARG A 97 71.97 9.08 35.60
CA ARG A 97 72.55 7.83 36.10
C ARG A 97 73.94 8.05 36.70
N GLU A 98 74.82 8.75 35.99
CA GLU A 98 76.17 9.10 36.47
C GLU A 98 76.14 9.91 37.77
N ILE A 99 75.24 10.90 37.86
CA ILE A 99 75.05 11.69 39.10
C ILE A 99 74.61 10.78 40.26
N LEU A 100 73.64 9.89 40.04
CA LEU A 100 73.16 8.96 41.08
C LEU A 100 74.26 7.99 41.51
N GLU A 101 75.05 7.47 40.56
CA GLU A 101 76.21 6.62 40.85
C GLU A 101 77.24 7.37 41.71
N SER A 102 77.54 8.63 41.37
CA SER A 102 78.47 9.47 42.15
C SER A 102 77.98 9.76 43.58
N ALA A 103 76.66 9.76 43.79
CA ALA A 103 76.01 9.94 45.09
C ALA A 103 75.81 8.61 45.87
N GLY A 104 76.24 7.47 45.32
CA GLY A 104 76.05 6.14 45.92
C GLY A 104 74.64 5.55 45.77
N LEU A 105 73.77 6.21 44.99
CA LEU A 105 72.39 5.81 44.70
C LEU A 105 72.27 5.02 43.40
N ALA A 106 73.29 4.22 43.07
CA ALA A 106 73.26 3.34 41.91
C ALA A 106 72.06 2.37 42.00
N GLN A 107 71.46 2.03 40.87
CA GLN A 107 70.32 1.10 40.85
C GLN A 107 70.66 -0.25 41.53
N GLU A 108 71.91 -0.68 41.38
CA GLU A 108 72.40 -1.96 41.91
C GLU A 108 72.69 -1.93 43.42
N SER A 109 72.84 -0.74 44.02
CA SER A 109 73.01 -0.59 45.46
C SER A 109 71.67 -0.46 46.22
N LEU A 110 70.56 -0.28 45.50
CA LEU A 110 69.23 -0.12 46.09
C LEU A 110 68.57 -1.46 46.41
N ALA A 111 67.78 -1.50 47.49
CA ALA A 111 66.95 -2.66 47.81
C ALA A 111 65.90 -2.91 46.71
N SER A 112 65.64 -4.18 46.40
CA SER A 112 64.78 -4.59 45.28
C SER A 112 63.34 -4.06 45.36
N ASN A 113 62.80 -3.90 46.57
CA ASN A 113 61.48 -3.33 46.82
C ASN A 113 61.41 -1.83 46.46
N ILE A 114 62.49 -1.08 46.67
CA ILE A 114 62.58 0.34 46.32
C ILE A 114 62.60 0.49 44.79
N VAL A 115 63.42 -0.32 44.11
CA VAL A 115 63.49 -0.35 42.65
C VAL A 115 62.12 -0.70 42.04
N ALA A 116 61.45 -1.73 42.56
CA ALA A 116 60.12 -2.12 42.11
C ALA A 116 59.07 -1.00 42.28
N SER A 117 59.10 -0.30 43.43
CA SER A 117 58.17 0.79 43.72
C SER A 117 58.41 2.00 42.81
N ALA A 118 59.67 2.38 42.59
CA ALA A 118 60.03 3.47 41.67
C ALA A 118 59.65 3.15 40.22
N GLN A 119 59.86 1.89 39.79
CA GLN A 119 59.45 1.44 38.46
C GLN A 119 57.93 1.48 38.29
N ALA A 120 57.17 1.06 39.30
CA ALA A 120 55.71 1.13 39.28
C ALA A 120 55.23 2.59 39.15
N LEU A 121 55.79 3.52 39.95
CA LEU A 121 55.47 4.94 39.86
C LEU A 121 55.81 5.53 38.47
N ALA A 122 56.98 5.21 37.93
CA ALA A 122 57.38 5.67 36.60
C ALA A 122 56.45 5.12 35.49
N ASN A 123 56.05 3.86 35.60
CA ASN A 123 55.11 3.25 34.65
C ASN A 123 53.73 3.92 34.71
N VAL A 124 53.21 4.18 35.92
CA VAL A 124 51.92 4.86 36.09
C VAL A 124 52.02 6.32 35.61
N ALA A 125 53.11 7.03 35.89
CA ALA A 125 53.33 8.39 35.37
C ALA A 125 53.33 8.42 33.84
N ASN A 126 54.04 7.48 33.20
CA ASN A 126 54.05 7.35 31.74
C ASN A 126 52.66 7.03 31.18
N LEU A 127 51.90 6.13 31.83
CA LEU A 127 50.53 5.78 31.41
C LEU A 127 49.57 6.97 31.52
N LEU A 128 49.72 7.76 32.59
CA LEU A 128 48.94 8.97 32.82
C LEU A 128 49.48 10.20 32.05
N ASN A 129 50.61 10.04 31.35
CA ASN A 129 51.33 11.09 30.62
C ASN A 129 51.70 12.30 31.51
N ILE A 130 52.19 12.01 32.71
CA ILE A 130 52.63 12.99 33.71
C ILE A 130 54.17 13.12 33.63
N ARG A 131 54.69 14.33 33.91
CA ARG A 131 56.12 14.65 33.80
C ARG A 131 56.86 14.64 35.14
N ASP A 132 56.13 14.69 36.25
CA ASP A 132 56.63 14.70 37.62
C ASP A 132 56.14 13.46 38.40
N THR A 133 56.67 13.30 39.61
CA THR A 133 56.23 12.25 40.54
C THR A 133 55.41 12.83 41.70
N GLU A 134 54.81 14.01 41.51
CA GLU A 134 54.00 14.68 42.52
C GLU A 134 52.62 14.02 42.67
N LEU A 135 52.19 13.81 43.92
CA LEU A 135 50.91 13.19 44.24
C LEU A 135 49.72 13.98 43.64
N SER A 136 49.79 15.31 43.67
CA SER A 136 48.80 16.22 43.07
C SER A 136 48.58 15.90 41.59
N SER A 137 49.67 15.80 40.82
CA SER A 137 49.64 15.49 39.39
C SER A 137 49.04 14.13 39.10
N PHE A 138 49.37 13.11 39.90
CA PHE A 138 48.74 11.78 39.82
C PHE A 138 47.23 11.83 40.08
N LEU A 139 46.81 12.51 41.15
CA LEU A 139 45.40 12.59 41.52
C LEU A 139 44.56 13.29 40.46
N VAL A 140 45.07 14.38 39.89
CA VAL A 140 44.40 15.10 38.80
C VAL A 140 44.26 14.22 37.56
N ALA A 141 45.35 13.59 37.11
CA ALA A 141 45.32 12.75 35.91
C ALA A 141 44.43 11.50 36.08
N MET A 142 44.45 10.87 37.26
CA MET A 142 43.54 9.76 37.58
C MET A 142 42.08 10.22 37.63
N GLY A 143 41.80 11.39 38.18
CA GLY A 143 40.48 12.02 38.16
C GLY A 143 39.99 12.24 36.73
N ASP A 144 40.80 12.88 35.91
CA ASP A 144 40.51 13.12 34.49
C ASP A 144 40.18 11.84 33.72
N ILE A 145 41.01 10.80 33.88
CA ILE A 145 40.77 9.51 33.22
C ILE A 145 39.50 8.85 33.74
N SER A 146 39.22 8.95 35.05
CA SER A 146 38.00 8.39 35.65
C SER A 146 36.74 9.08 35.12
N LEU A 147 36.75 10.41 34.99
CA LEU A 147 35.66 11.17 34.38
C LEU A 147 35.48 10.80 32.90
N ARG A 148 36.57 10.73 32.13
CA ARG A 148 36.52 10.32 30.71
C ARG A 148 35.97 8.92 30.55
N LYS A 149 36.40 7.98 31.40
CA LYS A 149 35.90 6.60 31.44
C LYS A 149 34.38 6.58 31.67
N SER A 150 33.90 7.29 32.69
CA SER A 150 32.47 7.36 33.00
C SER A 150 31.66 7.96 31.83
N SER A 151 32.15 9.04 31.21
CA SER A 151 31.50 9.64 30.03
C SER A 151 31.43 8.68 28.83
N VAL A 152 32.48 7.90 28.60
CA VAL A 152 32.51 6.89 27.53
C VAL A 152 31.56 5.73 27.84
N GLU A 153 31.50 5.28 29.08
CA GLU A 153 30.56 4.24 29.52
C GLU A 153 29.11 4.68 29.35
N GLU A 154 28.78 5.93 29.69
CA GLU A 154 27.45 6.50 29.49
C GLU A 154 27.07 6.55 28.00
N LYS A 155 27.98 7.05 27.14
CA LYS A 155 27.77 7.09 25.68
C LYS A 155 27.59 5.68 25.12
N ARG A 156 28.38 4.71 25.59
CA ARG A 156 28.26 3.30 25.18
C ARG A 156 26.91 2.73 25.58
N ALA A 157 26.47 2.97 26.82
CA ALA A 157 25.16 2.52 27.30
C ALA A 157 24.00 3.15 26.49
N LYS A 158 24.12 4.42 26.10
CA LYS A 158 23.15 5.08 25.22
C LYS A 158 23.11 4.43 23.84
N VAL A 159 24.26 4.27 23.19
CA VAL A 159 24.35 3.61 21.88
C VAL A 159 23.83 2.18 21.92
N GLU A 160 24.06 1.44 23.01
CA GLU A 160 23.53 0.09 23.17
C GLU A 160 22.00 0.09 23.26
N LYS A 161 21.39 1.05 23.99
CA LYS A 161 19.93 1.22 24.04
C LYS A 161 19.36 1.57 22.66
N ASP A 162 19.95 2.55 21.99
CA ASP A 162 19.51 2.98 20.66
C ASP A 162 19.62 1.85 19.63
N SER A 163 20.69 1.05 19.70
CA SER A 163 20.89 -0.15 18.88
C SER A 163 19.79 -1.19 19.10
N LYS A 164 19.43 -1.48 20.36
CA LYS A 164 18.33 -2.40 20.68
C LYS A 164 17.00 -1.92 20.10
N VAL A 165 16.69 -0.64 20.27
CA VAL A 165 15.47 -0.02 19.72
C VAL A 165 15.44 -0.11 18.19
N LEU A 166 16.56 0.19 17.52
CA LEU A 166 16.65 0.13 16.07
C LEU A 166 16.50 -1.29 15.53
N LEU A 167 17.07 -2.29 16.23
CA LEU A 167 16.88 -3.70 15.90
C LEU A 167 15.42 -4.12 16.00
N ASP A 168 14.69 -3.66 17.02
CA ASP A 168 13.27 -3.97 17.15
C ASP A 168 12.43 -3.32 16.05
N TYR A 169 12.71 -2.08 15.66
CA TYR A 169 12.09 -1.46 14.49
C TYR A 169 12.38 -2.23 13.21
N THR A 170 13.62 -2.68 13.04
CA THR A 170 14.04 -3.46 11.87
C THR A 170 13.30 -4.79 11.81
N ARG A 171 13.17 -5.51 12.94
CA ARG A 171 12.38 -6.75 13.02
C ARG A 171 10.91 -6.52 12.67
N LYS A 172 10.30 -5.45 13.20
CA LYS A 172 8.90 -5.08 12.88
C LYS A 172 8.73 -4.76 11.39
N ALA A 173 9.67 -4.02 10.81
CA ALA A 173 9.66 -3.68 9.39
C ALA A 173 9.78 -4.94 8.50
N ILE A 174 10.69 -5.86 8.85
CA ILE A 174 10.84 -7.15 8.15
C ILE A 174 9.55 -7.97 8.24
N ALA A 175 8.96 -8.11 9.43
CA ALA A 175 7.71 -8.85 9.59
C ALA A 175 6.57 -8.27 8.73
N ARG A 176 6.44 -6.94 8.69
CA ARG A 176 5.44 -6.26 7.86
C ARG A 176 5.72 -6.41 6.37
N LEU A 177 6.98 -6.36 5.96
CA LEU A 177 7.39 -6.61 4.57
C LEU A 177 7.04 -8.04 4.15
N THR A 178 7.32 -9.03 5.00
CA THR A 178 7.00 -10.44 4.73
C THR A 178 5.49 -10.64 4.61
N TYR A 179 4.69 -10.03 5.49
CA TYR A 179 3.24 -10.05 5.39
C TYR A 179 2.74 -9.45 4.08
N LEU A 180 3.22 -8.25 3.72
CA LEU A 180 2.85 -7.58 2.47
C LEU A 180 3.21 -8.40 1.24
N LYS A 181 4.39 -9.02 1.21
CA LYS A 181 4.79 -9.92 0.13
C LYS A 181 3.82 -11.09 -0.02
N ARG A 182 3.41 -11.71 1.09
CA ARG A 182 2.45 -12.82 1.07
C ARG A 182 1.07 -12.38 0.58
N THR A 183 0.61 -11.19 0.99
CA THR A 183 -0.67 -10.65 0.51
C THR A 183 -0.60 -10.33 -0.99
N LEU A 184 0.53 -9.78 -1.46
CA LEU A 184 0.73 -9.49 -2.87
C LEU A 184 0.71 -10.77 -3.71
N THR A 185 1.42 -11.82 -3.29
CA THR A 185 1.38 -13.11 -4.01
C THR A 185 -0.01 -13.71 -4.04
N GLN A 186 -0.78 -13.62 -2.93
CA GLN A 186 -2.17 -14.09 -2.91
C GLN A 186 -3.03 -13.31 -3.90
N LEU A 187 -2.90 -11.99 -3.95
CA LEU A 187 -3.63 -11.16 -4.91
C LEU A 187 -3.26 -11.51 -6.35
N GLU A 188 -1.97 -11.71 -6.64
CA GLU A 188 -1.49 -12.14 -7.97
C GLU A 188 -2.08 -13.50 -8.36
N ASP A 189 -2.13 -14.46 -7.44
CA ASP A 189 -2.74 -15.77 -7.65
C ASP A 189 -4.26 -15.68 -7.90
N ASP A 190 -4.95 -14.73 -7.25
CA ASP A 190 -6.40 -14.51 -7.37
C ASP A 190 -6.82 -13.78 -8.65
N VAL A 191 -5.89 -13.11 -9.37
CA VAL A 191 -6.20 -12.40 -10.63
C VAL A 191 -6.68 -13.37 -11.71
N SER A 192 -5.95 -14.45 -11.96
CA SER A 192 -6.26 -15.43 -13.00
C SER A 192 -7.67 -16.06 -12.88
N PRO A 193 -8.10 -16.59 -11.70
CA PRO A 193 -9.46 -17.11 -11.56
C PRO A 193 -10.53 -16.02 -11.67
N CYS A 194 -10.25 -14.80 -11.22
CA CYS A 194 -11.17 -13.67 -11.37
C CYS A 194 -11.36 -13.31 -12.86
N GLU A 195 -10.27 -13.20 -13.62
CA GLU A 195 -10.32 -12.96 -15.07
C GLU A 195 -11.08 -14.05 -15.81
N ALA A 196 -10.83 -15.33 -15.47
CA ALA A 196 -11.56 -16.45 -16.04
C ALA A 196 -13.07 -16.39 -15.73
N GLN A 197 -13.43 -15.98 -14.50
CA GLN A 197 -14.82 -15.81 -14.11
C GLN A 197 -15.48 -14.64 -14.87
N VAL A 198 -14.79 -13.51 -15.02
CA VAL A 198 -15.26 -12.35 -15.78
C VAL A 198 -15.46 -12.72 -17.26
N GLU A 199 -14.54 -13.45 -17.88
CA GLU A 199 -14.70 -13.91 -19.26
C GLU A 199 -15.86 -14.90 -19.41
N ASN A 200 -16.07 -15.79 -18.44
CA ASN A 200 -17.24 -16.67 -18.42
C ASN A 200 -18.56 -15.87 -18.31
N TRP A 201 -18.61 -14.84 -17.46
CA TRP A 201 -19.78 -13.96 -17.40
C TRP A 201 -19.98 -13.17 -18.70
N ARG A 202 -18.90 -12.69 -19.31
CA ARG A 202 -18.95 -11.95 -20.58
C ARG A 202 -19.52 -12.81 -21.71
N THR A 203 -19.05 -14.04 -21.84
CA THR A 203 -19.56 -15.00 -22.83
C THR A 203 -21.01 -15.39 -22.57
N ASN A 204 -21.39 -15.70 -21.33
CA ASN A 204 -22.77 -15.98 -20.96
C ASN A 204 -23.70 -14.79 -21.23
N LEU A 205 -23.28 -13.56 -20.91
CA LEU A 205 -24.05 -12.36 -21.16
C LEU A 205 -24.30 -12.15 -22.67
N ALA A 206 -23.28 -12.40 -23.50
CA ALA A 206 -23.44 -12.35 -24.96
C ALA A 206 -24.48 -13.36 -25.48
N VAL A 207 -24.50 -14.57 -24.90
CA VAL A 207 -25.52 -15.59 -25.20
C VAL A 207 -26.90 -15.17 -24.71
N MET A 208 -27.02 -14.58 -23.52
CA MET A 208 -28.31 -14.10 -23.02
C MET A 208 -28.86 -12.95 -23.87
N ALA A 209 -28.00 -12.02 -24.30
CA ALA A 209 -28.40 -10.92 -25.18
C ALA A 209 -28.85 -11.43 -26.57
N SER A 210 -28.25 -12.49 -27.12
CA SER A 210 -28.70 -13.07 -28.38
C SER A 210 -30.07 -13.76 -28.23
N LYS A 211 -30.28 -14.49 -27.14
CA LYS A 211 -31.57 -15.12 -26.81
C LYS A 211 -32.67 -14.09 -26.56
N GLU A 212 -32.38 -13.00 -25.87
CA GLU A 212 -33.32 -11.90 -25.65
C GLU A 212 -33.82 -11.33 -26.99
N ARG A 213 -32.90 -11.05 -27.93
CA ARG A 213 -33.27 -10.59 -29.28
C ARG A 213 -34.12 -11.62 -30.01
N GLN A 214 -33.78 -12.90 -29.92
CA GLN A 214 -34.56 -13.98 -30.52
C GLN A 214 -35.98 -14.04 -29.95
N TYR A 215 -36.14 -14.00 -28.63
CA TYR A 215 -37.46 -14.03 -27.99
C TYR A 215 -38.26 -12.77 -28.30
N THR A 216 -37.62 -11.61 -28.34
CA THR A 216 -38.28 -10.36 -28.72
C THR A 216 -38.80 -10.43 -30.16
N GLN A 217 -38.00 -10.98 -31.08
CA GLN A 217 -38.41 -11.18 -32.47
C GLN A 217 -39.52 -12.22 -32.59
N GLN A 218 -39.43 -13.35 -31.89
CA GLN A 218 -40.50 -14.36 -31.86
C GLN A 218 -41.79 -13.80 -31.29
N TYR A 219 -41.72 -13.06 -30.18
CA TYR A 219 -42.87 -12.38 -29.59
C TYR A 219 -43.51 -11.41 -30.59
N ALA A 220 -42.71 -10.58 -31.28
CA ALA A 220 -43.21 -9.69 -32.32
C ALA A 220 -43.90 -10.48 -33.45
N ASN A 221 -43.29 -11.57 -33.92
CA ASN A 221 -43.86 -12.44 -34.95
C ASN A 221 -45.20 -13.04 -34.51
N TYR A 222 -45.28 -13.64 -33.31
CA TYR A 222 -46.54 -14.18 -32.78
C TYR A 222 -47.59 -13.11 -32.59
N LYS A 223 -47.22 -11.92 -32.11
CA LYS A 223 -48.14 -10.78 -32.00
C LYS A 223 -48.70 -10.38 -33.36
N THR A 224 -47.88 -10.34 -34.41
CA THR A 224 -48.38 -10.08 -35.77
C THR A 224 -49.28 -11.20 -36.30
N ALA A 225 -48.97 -12.46 -36.04
CA ALA A 225 -49.80 -13.59 -36.44
C ALA A 225 -51.16 -13.58 -35.72
N LEU A 226 -51.16 -13.27 -34.43
CA LEU A 226 -52.36 -13.15 -33.60
C LEU A 226 -53.26 -12.00 -34.09
N ASN A 227 -52.65 -10.85 -34.43
CA ASN A 227 -53.36 -9.72 -35.04
C ASN A 227 -53.95 -10.06 -36.42
N ARG A 228 -53.26 -10.88 -37.25
CA ARG A 228 -53.78 -11.32 -38.56
C ARG A 228 -55.05 -12.18 -38.44
N VAL A 229 -55.15 -12.96 -37.38
CA VAL A 229 -56.33 -13.80 -37.09
C VAL A 229 -57.45 -12.99 -36.43
N GLY A 230 -57.25 -11.67 -36.22
CA GLY A 230 -58.27 -10.79 -35.64
C GLY A 230 -58.48 -11.03 -34.14
N TYR A 231 -57.51 -11.64 -33.46
CA TYR A 231 -57.61 -11.90 -32.03
C TYR A 231 -57.63 -10.60 -31.23
N THR A 232 -58.68 -10.43 -30.44
CA THR A 232 -58.79 -9.40 -29.40
C THR A 232 -58.63 -10.05 -28.02
N PRO A 233 -58.06 -9.35 -27.02
CA PRO A 233 -57.92 -9.87 -25.65
C PRO A 233 -59.24 -10.36 -25.03
N GLU A 234 -60.37 -9.89 -25.54
CA GLU A 234 -61.73 -10.30 -25.16
C GLU A 234 -62.08 -11.75 -25.55
N ILE A 235 -61.40 -12.31 -26.57
CA ILE A 235 -61.53 -13.71 -27.02
C ILE A 235 -60.54 -14.61 -26.26
N SER A 236 -59.89 -14.11 -25.21
CA SER A 236 -59.09 -14.96 -24.34
C SER A 236 -59.98 -15.96 -23.60
N HIS A 237 -59.48 -17.18 -23.37
CA HIS A 237 -60.27 -18.24 -22.73
C HIS A 237 -60.85 -17.81 -21.39
N ASN A 238 -60.06 -17.11 -20.58
CA ASN A 238 -60.51 -16.61 -19.28
C ASN A 238 -61.69 -15.64 -19.42
N VAL A 239 -61.59 -14.65 -20.31
CA VAL A 239 -62.68 -13.68 -20.55
C VAL A 239 -63.91 -14.34 -21.15
N LEU A 240 -63.74 -15.30 -22.06
CA LEU A 240 -64.85 -16.08 -22.62
C LEU A 240 -65.58 -16.91 -21.57
N VAL A 241 -64.85 -17.51 -20.63
CA VAL A 241 -65.43 -18.25 -19.50
C VAL A 241 -66.20 -17.31 -18.59
N GLU A 242 -65.61 -16.17 -18.21
CA GLU A 242 -66.30 -15.13 -17.43
C GLU A 242 -67.57 -14.61 -18.13
N MET A 243 -67.52 -14.35 -19.44
CA MET A 243 -68.69 -13.95 -20.23
C MET A 243 -69.76 -15.04 -20.31
N ALA A 244 -69.37 -16.31 -20.41
CA ALA A 244 -70.29 -17.44 -20.42
C ALA A 244 -70.98 -17.63 -19.06
N GLU A 245 -70.24 -17.48 -17.96
CA GLU A 245 -70.78 -17.49 -16.61
C GLU A 245 -71.74 -16.32 -16.38
N HIS A 246 -71.36 -15.10 -16.78
CA HIS A 246 -72.23 -13.94 -16.71
C HIS A 246 -73.50 -14.13 -17.54
N ARG A 247 -73.39 -14.70 -18.76
CA ARG A 247 -74.54 -15.04 -19.61
C ARG A 247 -75.46 -16.04 -18.91
N LYS A 248 -74.89 -17.09 -18.30
CA LYS A 248 -75.65 -18.10 -17.55
C LYS A 248 -76.38 -17.49 -16.35
N GLU A 249 -75.75 -16.54 -15.66
CA GLU A 249 -76.40 -15.83 -14.55
C GLU A 249 -77.53 -14.91 -15.04
N LEU A 250 -77.33 -14.20 -16.15
CA LEU A 250 -78.37 -13.39 -16.79
C LEU A 250 -79.55 -14.26 -17.24
N GLU A 251 -79.29 -15.43 -17.82
CA GLU A 251 -80.32 -16.37 -18.23
C GLU A 251 -81.12 -16.90 -17.03
N LYS A 252 -80.44 -17.19 -15.90
CA LYS A 252 -81.10 -17.57 -14.64
C LYS A 252 -82.06 -16.48 -14.13
N LYS A 253 -81.71 -15.20 -14.29
CA LYS A 253 -82.56 -14.06 -13.91
C LYS A 253 -83.68 -13.78 -14.92
N THR A 254 -83.41 -13.99 -16.22
CA THR A 254 -84.33 -13.60 -17.30
C THR A 254 -85.40 -14.66 -17.58
N LYS A 255 -85.09 -15.95 -17.45
CA LYS A 255 -86.07 -17.05 -17.61
C LYS A 255 -87.35 -16.88 -16.79
N PRO A 256 -87.31 -16.66 -15.47
CA PRO A 256 -88.54 -16.48 -14.69
C PRO A 256 -89.32 -15.24 -15.11
N ILE A 257 -88.65 -14.16 -15.53
CA ILE A 257 -89.30 -12.94 -16.02
C ILE A 257 -90.01 -13.22 -17.36
N LEU A 258 -89.37 -13.94 -18.29
CA LEU A 258 -89.99 -14.37 -19.55
C LEU A 258 -91.18 -15.30 -19.31
N ASP A 259 -91.07 -16.24 -18.37
CA ASP A 259 -92.17 -17.15 -18.02
C ASP A 259 -93.36 -16.38 -17.42
N THR A 260 -93.11 -15.36 -16.59
CA THR A 260 -94.18 -14.46 -16.13
C THR A 260 -94.78 -13.63 -17.25
N LEU A 261 -93.98 -13.16 -18.21
CA LEU A 261 -94.51 -12.40 -19.35
C LEU A 261 -95.36 -13.30 -20.27
N ARG A 262 -94.96 -14.56 -20.43
CA ARG A 262 -95.70 -15.55 -21.22
C ARG A 262 -97.05 -15.88 -20.58
N SER A 263 -97.12 -16.01 -19.26
CA SER A 263 -98.40 -16.22 -18.56
C SER A 263 -99.36 -15.03 -18.71
N TYR A 264 -98.84 -13.79 -18.86
CA TYR A 264 -99.67 -12.63 -19.18
C TYR A 264 -100.16 -12.60 -20.64
N GLN A 265 -99.44 -13.21 -21.58
CA GLN A 265 -99.85 -13.30 -22.99
C GLN A 265 -100.90 -14.40 -23.25
N ASP A 266 -101.06 -15.36 -22.35
CA ASP A 266 -102.07 -16.42 -22.47
C ASP A 266 -103.49 -15.97 -22.04
N LEU A 267 -103.67 -14.74 -21.53
CA LEU A 267 -104.98 -14.18 -21.20
C LEU A 267 -105.52 -13.28 -22.33
N PRO A 268 -106.72 -13.55 -22.88
CA PRO A 268 -107.33 -12.71 -23.91
C PRO A 268 -107.58 -11.28 -23.44
N PRO A 269 -107.33 -10.25 -24.28
CA PRO A 269 -107.39 -8.83 -23.90
C PRO A 269 -108.79 -8.23 -23.68
N ASP A 270 -109.84 -9.06 -23.63
CA ASP A 270 -111.23 -8.63 -23.42
C ASP A 270 -111.84 -9.29 -22.16
N LYS A 271 -112.28 -8.46 -21.21
CA LYS A 271 -112.75 -8.88 -19.88
C LYS A 271 -113.94 -9.84 -19.94
N ALA A 272 -114.78 -9.72 -20.97
CA ALA A 272 -115.93 -10.60 -21.17
C ALA A 272 -115.50 -12.00 -21.67
N LEU A 273 -114.51 -12.08 -22.54
CA LEU A 273 -113.99 -13.34 -23.08
C LEU A 273 -113.05 -14.05 -22.08
N ALA A 274 -112.32 -13.30 -21.26
CA ALA A 274 -111.54 -13.86 -20.16
C ALA A 274 -112.43 -14.52 -19.10
N ALA A 275 -113.60 -13.93 -18.77
CA ALA A 275 -114.56 -14.55 -17.87
C ALA A 275 -115.13 -15.86 -18.44
N LEU A 276 -115.45 -15.89 -19.75
CA LEU A 276 -115.95 -17.09 -20.42
C LEU A 276 -114.88 -18.18 -20.51
N ALA A 277 -113.62 -17.82 -20.80
CA ALA A 277 -112.48 -18.76 -20.79
C ALA A 277 -112.19 -19.31 -19.39
N ILE A 278 -112.35 -18.50 -18.33
CA ILE A 278 -112.28 -18.95 -16.94
C ILE A 278 -113.44 -19.89 -16.62
N GLU A 279 -114.66 -19.61 -17.09
CA GLU A 279 -115.84 -20.45 -16.91
C GLU A 279 -115.69 -21.80 -17.64
N ASP A 280 -115.16 -21.80 -18.87
CA ASP A 280 -114.86 -23.01 -19.64
C ASP A 280 -113.74 -23.83 -19.01
N LYS A 281 -112.69 -23.19 -18.50
CA LYS A 281 -111.62 -23.89 -17.75
C LYS A 281 -112.13 -24.42 -16.41
N LYS A 282 -113.03 -23.71 -15.72
CA LYS A 282 -113.74 -24.21 -14.53
C LYS A 282 -114.65 -25.39 -14.85
N ARG A 283 -115.35 -25.37 -15.98
CA ARG A 283 -116.13 -26.53 -16.47
C ARG A 283 -115.24 -27.72 -16.82
N GLN A 284 -114.09 -27.50 -17.46
CA GLN A 284 -113.11 -28.55 -17.73
C GLN A 284 -112.52 -29.11 -16.43
N TYR A 285 -112.25 -28.26 -15.44
CA TYR A 285 -111.83 -28.69 -14.10
C TYR A 285 -112.91 -29.49 -13.38
N ALA A 286 -114.16 -29.01 -13.36
CA ALA A 286 -115.27 -29.71 -12.74
C ALA A 286 -115.59 -31.04 -13.44
N ALA A 287 -115.44 -31.12 -14.77
CA ALA A 287 -115.57 -32.37 -15.52
C ALA A 287 -114.42 -33.33 -15.20
N ALA A 288 -113.19 -32.84 -15.03
CA ALA A 288 -112.05 -33.65 -14.62
C ALA A 288 -112.18 -34.13 -13.16
N GLU A 289 -112.67 -33.29 -12.24
CA GLU A 289 -113.01 -33.68 -10.86
C GLU A 289 -114.11 -34.73 -10.86
N LYS A 290 -115.19 -34.54 -11.61
CA LYS A 290 -116.27 -35.53 -11.69
C LYS A 290 -115.81 -36.85 -12.31
N TYR A 291 -114.90 -36.81 -13.29
CA TYR A 291 -114.26 -38.02 -13.83
C TYR A 291 -113.36 -38.70 -12.79
N LEU A 292 -112.64 -37.92 -11.97
CA LEU A 292 -111.82 -38.45 -10.87
C LEU A 292 -112.70 -39.06 -9.77
N GLU A 293 -113.83 -38.43 -9.46
CA GLU A 293 -114.85 -38.94 -8.52
C GLU A 293 -115.54 -40.21 -9.05
N ASP A 294 -115.92 -40.27 -10.33
CA ASP A 294 -116.48 -41.49 -10.95
C ASP A 294 -115.44 -42.64 -11.00
N VAL A 295 -114.17 -42.33 -11.29
CA VAL A 295 -113.08 -43.31 -11.21
C VAL A 295 -112.87 -43.78 -9.76
N LEU A 296 -112.94 -42.90 -8.77
CA LEU A 296 -112.85 -43.27 -7.35
C LEU A 296 -114.06 -44.09 -6.87
N HIS A 297 -115.29 -43.75 -7.28
CA HIS A 297 -116.49 -44.52 -6.94
C HIS A 297 -116.53 -45.90 -7.63
N SER A 298 -116.02 -46.01 -8.86
CA SER A 298 -115.85 -47.31 -9.54
C SER A 298 -114.80 -48.21 -8.86
N ALA A 299 -113.79 -47.61 -8.22
CA ALA A 299 -112.77 -48.34 -7.44
C ALA A 299 -113.24 -48.78 -6.04
N LEU A 300 -114.27 -48.13 -5.47
CA LEU A 300 -114.83 -48.48 -4.15
C LEU A 300 -116.02 -49.47 -4.21
N SER A 301 -116.70 -49.59 -5.36
CA SER A 301 -117.87 -50.48 -5.53
C SER A 301 -117.53 -51.90 -6.00
N THR A 302 -116.24 -52.17 -6.27
CA THR A 302 -115.73 -53.45 -6.80
C THR A 302 -114.89 -54.21 -5.77
N SER A 303 -115.02 -53.87 -4.48
CA SER A 303 -114.39 -54.54 -3.35
C SER A 303 -115.45 -55.04 -2.34
N GLU A 304 -116.32 -55.95 -2.80
CA GLU A 304 -116.93 -57.06 -2.04
C GLU A 304 -117.12 -58.26 -2.97
#